data_AF-A0A1I3S9T8-F1
#
_entry.id   AF-A0A1I3S9T8-F1
#
_cell.length_a   1.000
_cell.length_b   1.000
_cell.length_c   1.000
_cell.angle_alpha   90.00
_cell.angle_beta   90.00
_cell.angle_gamma   90.00
#
_symmetry.space_group_name_H-M   'P 1'
#
loop_
_entity.id
_entity.type
_entity.pdbx_description
1 polymer ?
#
loop_
_entity_poly.entity_id
_entity_poly.type
_entity_poly.pdbx_seq_one_letter_code
_entity_poly.pdbx_strand_id
1 'polypeptide(L)'
;MAEEYEPQIEPDANRLSPSTQTMGERLDPDRFSDLYRLAGDEGLPYFARLNSQGVVELYLVFESVDAFSEQTRDAVSLEFKTYQNKLLAVIWTLPDPLEPLGFPLSFDILQREERHMAQAILRQEATPLHYLAYEEGRLTHIFTESISFSAEEIERAEGMIRALFEGTPEVLPEAAEVREEETQTMSGLALPAEVLQEEGIAFVLDYKSMLEAHGEEEAQHLLMRTVQQAVWVMRRHARSEVRDSSFTVWAAEQGEHLSLVVTPMLTDLFEVIHTSEDESNPFARFLMTLPAFIQCEDVLPIRLGAFPLLRYERGRLYQLELDESVQARMFELYQEAFSGSANPYL
;
A
#
# COMPACT_ATOMS: atom_id res chain seq x y z
N MET A 1 -3.26 23.68 28.29
CA MET A 1 -2.21 23.23 27.34
C MET A 1 -2.39 21.77 26.94
N ALA A 2 -2.28 20.76 27.83
CA ALA A 2 -2.52 19.36 27.44
C ALA A 2 -3.97 19.07 26.99
N GLU A 3 -4.98 19.48 27.77
CA GLU A 3 -6.42 19.38 27.38
C GLU A 3 -6.81 20.26 26.18
N GLU A 4 -5.94 21.20 25.81
CA GLU A 4 -6.14 22.08 24.66
C GLU A 4 -5.61 21.41 23.40
N TYR A 5 -4.46 20.74 23.48
CA TYR A 5 -3.90 19.95 22.40
C TYR A 5 -4.68 18.65 22.16
N GLU A 6 -5.14 17.99 23.23
CA GLU A 6 -5.92 16.75 23.17
C GLU A 6 -7.36 16.99 23.63
N PRO A 7 -8.20 17.53 22.76
CA PRO A 7 -9.57 17.80 23.11
C PRO A 7 -10.39 16.52 23.26
N GLN A 8 -11.23 16.49 24.29
CA GLN A 8 -12.30 15.52 24.42
C GLN A 8 -13.56 16.05 23.73
N ILE A 9 -14.14 15.25 22.84
CA ILE A 9 -15.40 15.54 22.14
C ILE A 9 -16.44 14.52 22.60
N GLU A 10 -17.65 15.00 22.92
CA GLU A 10 -18.76 14.12 23.24
C GLU A 10 -19.40 13.63 21.92
N PRO A 11 -19.44 12.31 21.66
CA PRO A 11 -20.01 11.80 20.42
C PRO A 11 -21.53 11.98 20.36
N ASP A 12 -22.06 12.19 19.15
CA ASP A 12 -23.51 12.24 18.92
C ASP A 12 -24.10 10.83 18.96
N ALA A 13 -24.92 10.57 19.98
CA ALA A 13 -25.54 9.27 20.22
C ALA A 13 -26.44 8.77 19.07
N ASN A 14 -26.87 9.64 18.16
CA ASN A 14 -27.74 9.26 17.04
C ASN A 14 -26.98 8.87 15.77
N ARG A 15 -25.64 9.02 15.74
CA ARG A 15 -24.83 8.71 14.56
C ARG A 15 -24.48 7.23 14.51
N LEU A 16 -25.25 6.49 13.72
CA LEU A 16 -25.04 5.08 13.48
C LEU A 16 -24.05 4.82 12.34
N SER A 17 -23.27 3.76 12.49
CA SER A 17 -22.27 3.30 11.53
C SER A 17 -22.81 2.22 10.62
N PRO A 18 -22.46 2.22 9.31
CA PRO A 18 -22.57 1.02 8.52
C PRO A 18 -21.76 -0.12 9.16
N SER A 19 -22.25 -1.33 8.96
CA SER A 19 -21.64 -2.56 9.51
C SER A 19 -21.74 -3.69 8.48
N THR A 20 -21.18 -4.84 8.81
CA THR A 20 -21.29 -6.07 8.00
C THR A 20 -22.73 -6.46 7.67
N GLN A 21 -23.70 -6.12 8.52
CA GLN A 21 -25.14 -6.38 8.27
C GLN A 21 -25.77 -5.48 7.20
N THR A 22 -25.11 -4.37 6.89
CA THR A 22 -25.58 -3.39 5.88
C THR A 22 -24.78 -3.49 4.59
N MET A 23 -23.81 -4.40 4.52
CA MET A 23 -22.95 -4.58 3.36
C MET A 23 -23.74 -5.15 2.18
N GLY A 24 -23.62 -4.53 1.01
CA GLY A 24 -24.44 -4.80 -0.17
C GLY A 24 -25.89 -4.32 -0.07
N GLU A 25 -26.28 -3.68 1.03
CA GLU A 25 -27.66 -3.29 1.31
C GLU A 25 -27.86 -1.78 1.20
N ARG A 26 -29.11 -1.39 0.93
CA ARG A 26 -29.53 0.01 0.99
C ARG A 26 -29.65 0.45 2.44
N LEU A 27 -29.00 1.56 2.77
CA LEU A 27 -29.08 2.17 4.08
C LEU A 27 -30.46 2.81 4.28
N ASP A 28 -31.04 2.57 5.46
CA ASP A 28 -32.31 3.15 5.87
C ASP A 28 -32.16 4.69 6.06
N PRO A 29 -32.89 5.52 5.28
CA PRO A 29 -32.78 6.98 5.35
C PRO A 29 -33.08 7.59 6.72
N ASP A 30 -33.96 6.97 7.50
CA ASP A 30 -34.32 7.50 8.82
C ASP A 30 -33.20 7.23 9.83
N ARG A 31 -32.55 6.07 9.72
CA ARG A 31 -31.48 5.62 10.62
C ARG A 31 -30.12 6.21 10.30
N PHE A 32 -29.85 6.46 9.02
CA PHE A 32 -28.58 6.98 8.50
C PHE A 32 -28.76 8.39 7.89
N SER A 33 -29.71 9.16 8.42
CA SER A 33 -30.10 10.47 7.91
C SER A 33 -28.92 11.44 7.76
N ASP A 34 -27.93 11.35 8.65
CA ASP A 34 -26.73 12.18 8.58
C ASP A 34 -25.83 11.82 7.39
N LEU A 35 -25.69 10.53 7.04
CA LEU A 35 -24.99 10.09 5.84
C LEU A 35 -25.72 10.53 4.57
N TYR A 36 -27.05 10.43 4.55
CA TYR A 36 -27.87 10.93 3.43
C TYR A 36 -27.71 12.43 3.23
N ARG A 37 -27.65 13.21 4.30
CA ARG A 37 -27.37 14.64 4.23
C ARG A 37 -25.97 14.92 3.66
N LEU A 38 -24.93 14.27 4.18
CA LEU A 38 -23.54 14.50 3.75
C LEU A 38 -23.30 14.09 2.30
N ALA A 39 -23.74 12.88 1.93
CA ALA A 39 -23.52 12.33 0.59
C ALA A 39 -24.49 12.89 -0.46
N GLY A 40 -25.76 13.11 -0.09
CA GLY A 40 -26.82 13.55 -1.00
C GLY A 40 -27.00 15.05 -1.02
N ASP A 41 -27.43 15.63 0.10
CA ASP A 41 -27.80 17.06 0.16
C ASP A 41 -26.58 17.99 -0.02
N GLU A 42 -25.45 17.63 0.60
CA GLU A 42 -24.19 18.37 0.50
C GLU A 42 -23.32 17.89 -0.66
N GLY A 43 -23.63 16.72 -1.22
CA GLY A 43 -22.93 16.16 -2.38
C GLY A 43 -21.46 15.87 -2.12
N LEU A 44 -21.08 15.52 -0.88
CA LEU A 44 -19.69 15.26 -0.53
C LEU A 44 -19.24 13.89 -1.07
N PRO A 45 -18.26 13.84 -2.00
CA PRO A 45 -17.77 12.59 -2.56
C PRO A 45 -16.89 11.81 -1.56
N TYR A 46 -16.40 12.48 -0.51
CA TYR A 46 -15.65 11.86 0.56
C TYR A 46 -15.69 12.74 1.82
N PHE A 47 -15.67 12.12 2.99
CA PHE A 47 -15.70 12.83 4.27
C PHE A 47 -15.23 11.93 5.43
N ALA A 48 -14.87 12.56 6.54
CA ALA A 48 -14.63 11.89 7.82
C ALA A 48 -15.77 12.21 8.80
N ARG A 49 -16.10 11.26 9.67
CA ARG A 49 -17.18 11.42 10.66
C ARG A 49 -16.83 10.71 11.97
N LEU A 50 -17.12 11.37 13.09
CA LEU A 50 -17.15 10.73 14.41
C LEU A 50 -18.52 10.07 14.65
N ASN A 51 -18.54 8.76 14.91
CA ASN A 51 -19.75 7.99 15.19
C ASN A 51 -20.17 8.08 16.68
N SER A 52 -21.28 7.45 17.05
CA SER A 52 -21.80 7.47 18.43
C SER A 52 -20.90 6.82 19.48
N GLN A 53 -19.91 6.02 19.07
CA GLN A 53 -18.94 5.36 19.95
C GLN A 53 -17.65 6.16 20.10
N GLY A 54 -17.52 7.31 19.42
CA GLY A 54 -16.28 8.09 19.40
C GLY A 54 -15.21 7.51 18.48
N VAL A 55 -15.58 6.62 17.56
CA VAL A 55 -14.68 6.11 16.52
C VAL A 55 -14.78 7.03 15.31
N VAL A 56 -13.63 7.40 14.74
CA VAL A 56 -13.60 8.13 13.48
C VAL A 56 -13.68 7.16 12.32
N GLU A 57 -14.52 7.51 11.36
CA GLU A 57 -14.83 6.72 10.18
C GLU A 57 -14.62 7.58 8.94
N LEU A 58 -14.10 6.96 7.90
CA LEU A 58 -13.86 7.59 6.62
C LEU A 58 -14.88 7.08 5.61
N TYR A 59 -15.27 7.93 4.66
CA TYR A 59 -16.28 7.61 3.66
C TYR A 59 -15.80 8.02 2.27
N LEU A 60 -15.96 7.13 1.30
CA LEU A 60 -15.91 7.42 -0.13
C LEU A 60 -17.29 7.15 -0.73
N VAL A 61 -17.83 8.12 -1.47
CA VAL A 61 -19.16 8.06 -2.06
C VAL A 61 -19.02 8.09 -3.58
N PHE A 62 -19.45 7.01 -4.22
CA PHE A 62 -19.48 6.84 -5.67
C PHE A 62 -20.87 7.13 -6.22
N GLU A 63 -20.93 7.50 -7.49
CA GLU A 63 -22.21 7.73 -8.18
C GLU A 63 -23.04 6.44 -8.35
N SER A 64 -22.37 5.29 -8.44
CA SER A 64 -23.01 3.97 -8.53
C SER A 64 -22.06 2.86 -8.07
N VAL A 65 -22.60 1.65 -7.90
CA VAL A 65 -21.80 0.45 -7.60
C VAL A 65 -20.90 0.07 -8.79
N ASP A 66 -21.34 0.34 -10.01
CA ASP A 66 -20.54 0.13 -11.22
C ASP A 66 -19.34 1.08 -11.26
N ALA A 67 -19.55 2.37 -10.94
CA ALA A 67 -18.48 3.36 -10.85
C ALA A 67 -17.44 2.97 -9.80
N PHE A 68 -17.89 2.43 -8.66
CA PHE A 68 -17.00 1.86 -7.66
C PHE A 68 -16.16 0.70 -8.23
N SER A 69 -16.78 -0.23 -8.95
CA SER A 69 -16.09 -1.40 -9.53
C SER A 69 -15.07 -1.04 -10.61
N GLU A 70 -15.27 0.11 -11.27
CA GLU A 70 -14.31 0.69 -12.21
C GLU A 70 -13.17 1.44 -11.51
N GLN A 71 -13.44 2.08 -10.37
CA GLN A 71 -12.53 3.01 -9.70
C GLN A 71 -11.79 2.43 -8.49
N THR A 72 -12.18 1.26 -8.01
CA THR A 72 -11.58 0.65 -6.81
C THR A 72 -11.37 -0.83 -7.08
N ARG A 73 -10.22 -1.14 -7.70
CA ARG A 73 -9.80 -2.52 -7.99
C ARG A 73 -8.70 -3.04 -7.08
N ASP A 74 -8.07 -2.14 -6.30
CA ASP A 74 -6.89 -2.45 -5.50
C ASP A 74 -6.80 -1.58 -4.24
N ALA A 75 -6.01 -2.09 -3.30
CA ALA A 75 -5.86 -1.67 -1.90
C ALA A 75 -5.82 -0.15 -1.67
N VAL A 76 -6.36 0.25 -0.51
CA VAL A 76 -6.39 1.65 -0.09
C VAL A 76 -5.45 1.92 1.07
N SER A 77 -4.64 2.97 0.94
CA SER A 77 -3.86 3.52 2.05
C SER A 77 -4.34 4.90 2.44
N LEU A 78 -4.07 5.27 3.70
CA LEU A 78 -4.23 6.63 4.17
C LEU A 78 -2.83 7.21 4.45
N GLU A 79 -2.52 8.34 3.83
CA GLU A 79 -1.25 9.03 4.01
C GLU A 79 -1.48 10.44 4.57
N PHE A 80 -0.72 10.81 5.60
CA PHE A 80 -0.78 12.15 6.19
C PHE A 80 0.24 13.08 5.56
N LYS A 81 -0.24 14.25 5.12
CA LYS A 81 0.58 15.36 4.58
C LYS A 81 0.14 16.67 5.18
N THR A 82 0.92 17.72 4.94
CA THR A 82 0.53 19.08 5.31
C THR A 82 0.41 19.96 4.08
N TYR A 83 -0.62 20.80 4.01
CA TYR A 83 -0.79 21.77 2.93
C TYR A 83 -1.48 23.02 3.44
N GLN A 84 -0.92 24.20 3.14
CA GLN A 84 -1.48 25.50 3.54
C GLN A 84 -1.91 25.56 5.02
N ASN A 85 -1.04 25.12 5.94
CA ASN A 85 -1.30 25.05 7.39
C ASN A 85 -2.46 24.15 7.82
N LYS A 86 -2.85 23.19 6.97
CA LYS A 86 -3.80 22.13 7.32
C LYS A 86 -3.10 20.78 7.28
N LEU A 87 -3.61 19.85 8.07
CA LEU A 87 -3.29 18.45 7.90
C LEU A 87 -4.20 17.89 6.79
N LEU A 88 -3.62 17.12 5.89
CA LEU A 88 -4.35 16.33 4.91
C LEU A 88 -4.18 14.86 5.27
N ALA A 89 -5.28 14.11 5.33
CA ALA A 89 -5.26 12.66 5.28
C ALA A 89 -5.74 12.24 3.88
N VAL A 90 -4.83 11.80 3.03
CA VAL A 90 -5.11 11.45 1.64
C VAL A 90 -5.41 9.97 1.58
N ILE A 91 -6.65 9.64 1.20
CA ILE A 91 -7.05 8.27 0.89
C ILE A 91 -6.60 7.97 -0.54
N TRP A 92 -5.65 7.06 -0.71
CA TRP A 92 -5.18 6.65 -2.02
C TRP A 92 -5.92 5.41 -2.48
N THR A 93 -6.70 5.54 -3.54
CA THR A 93 -7.26 4.39 -4.25
C THR A 93 -6.37 4.04 -5.44
N LEU A 94 -6.32 2.76 -5.78
CA LEU A 94 -5.52 2.23 -6.90
C LEU A 94 -6.41 1.74 -8.06
N PRO A 95 -7.23 2.60 -8.72
CA PRO A 95 -7.88 2.20 -9.97
C PRO A 95 -6.87 1.83 -11.05
N ASP A 96 -5.80 2.63 -11.14
CA ASP A 96 -4.57 2.32 -11.86
C ASP A 96 -3.44 2.46 -10.83
N PRO A 97 -2.63 1.42 -10.57
CA PRO A 97 -1.44 1.56 -9.77
C PRO A 97 -0.62 2.76 -10.25
N LEU A 98 -0.41 2.89 -11.57
CA LEU A 98 0.44 3.90 -12.22
C LEU A 98 -0.04 5.35 -12.03
N GLU A 99 -1.34 5.56 -11.88
CA GLU A 99 -1.98 6.86 -11.68
C GLU A 99 -2.99 6.77 -10.54
N PRO A 100 -2.52 6.80 -9.28
CA PRO A 100 -3.39 6.66 -8.12
C PRO A 100 -4.33 7.84 -7.99
N LEU A 101 -5.56 7.56 -7.60
CA LEU A 101 -6.55 8.59 -7.32
C LEU A 101 -6.56 8.88 -5.82
N GLY A 102 -6.18 10.11 -5.46
CA GLY A 102 -6.13 10.58 -4.08
C GLY A 102 -7.36 11.39 -3.68
N PHE A 103 -7.96 11.06 -2.54
CA PHE A 103 -9.08 11.79 -1.94
C PHE A 103 -8.62 12.48 -0.64
N PRO A 104 -8.28 13.78 -0.67
CA PRO A 104 -7.70 14.47 0.46
C PRO A 104 -8.76 14.95 1.46
N LEU A 105 -8.76 14.37 2.67
CA LEU A 105 -9.51 14.88 3.81
C LEU A 105 -8.69 15.98 4.50
N SER A 106 -9.27 17.17 4.64
CA SER A 106 -8.59 18.31 5.24
C SER A 106 -9.01 18.50 6.69
N PHE A 107 -8.03 18.64 7.58
CA PHE A 107 -8.22 18.93 8.99
C PHE A 107 -7.49 20.24 9.36
N ASP A 108 -8.26 21.23 9.78
CA ASP A 108 -7.79 22.43 10.46
C ASP A 108 -7.47 22.10 11.91
N ILE A 109 -6.17 21.88 12.17
CA ILE A 109 -5.67 21.45 13.47
C ILE A 109 -5.88 22.50 14.57
N LEU A 110 -6.21 23.76 14.25
CA LEU A 110 -6.59 24.73 15.27
C LEU A 110 -8.02 24.49 15.77
N GLN A 111 -8.90 23.92 14.95
CA GLN A 111 -10.26 23.58 15.34
C GLN A 111 -10.30 22.34 16.23
N ARG A 112 -11.04 22.45 17.33
CA ARG A 112 -11.08 21.44 18.39
C ARG A 112 -11.57 20.08 17.88
N GLU A 113 -12.66 20.07 17.11
CA GLU A 113 -13.28 18.85 16.59
C GLU A 113 -12.43 18.20 15.50
N GLU A 114 -11.90 18.97 14.56
CA GLU A 114 -11.05 18.45 13.49
C GLU A 114 -9.72 17.90 14.02
N ARG A 115 -9.10 18.58 14.99
CA ARG A 115 -7.92 18.05 15.70
C ARG A 115 -8.22 16.76 16.46
N HIS A 116 -9.36 16.68 17.14
CA HIS A 116 -9.79 15.45 17.82
C HIS A 116 -9.90 14.30 16.81
N MET A 117 -10.56 14.53 15.66
CA MET A 117 -10.72 13.51 14.64
C MET A 117 -9.38 13.05 14.07
N ALA A 118 -8.49 13.99 13.72
CA ALA A 118 -7.16 13.66 13.22
C ALA A 118 -6.34 12.81 14.22
N GLN A 119 -6.39 13.15 15.51
CA GLN A 119 -5.73 12.36 16.56
C GLN A 119 -6.40 11.00 16.76
N ALA A 120 -7.73 10.93 16.71
CA ALA A 120 -8.47 9.69 16.91
C ALA A 120 -8.17 8.66 15.80
N ILE A 121 -8.07 9.09 14.53
CA ILE A 121 -7.66 8.23 13.40
C ILE A 121 -6.33 7.51 13.69
N LEU A 122 -5.37 8.21 14.30
CA LEU A 122 -4.05 7.65 14.62
C LEU A 122 -4.04 6.75 15.87
N ARG A 123 -4.97 6.98 16.81
CA ARG A 123 -5.00 6.32 18.12
C ARG A 123 -5.88 5.09 18.18
N GLN A 124 -6.86 4.99 17.29
CA GLN A 124 -7.69 3.79 17.17
C GLN A 124 -6.90 2.64 16.55
N GLU A 125 -7.23 1.39 16.92
CA GLU A 125 -6.54 0.19 16.44
C GLU A 125 -6.62 0.06 14.90
N ALA A 126 -7.78 0.39 14.34
CA ALA A 126 -7.99 0.50 12.91
C ALA A 126 -9.04 1.57 12.60
N THR A 127 -8.87 2.24 11.46
CA THR A 127 -9.79 3.24 10.92
C THR A 127 -10.67 2.63 9.84
N PRO A 128 -12.00 2.52 10.08
CA PRO A 128 -12.91 2.00 9.08
C PRO A 128 -13.06 3.01 7.94
N LEU A 129 -12.92 2.50 6.71
CA LEU A 129 -13.21 3.19 5.47
C LEU A 129 -14.43 2.56 4.82
N HIS A 130 -15.53 3.30 4.75
CA HIS A 130 -16.79 2.86 4.18
C HIS A 130 -16.92 3.32 2.73
N TYR A 131 -17.24 2.38 1.84
CA TYR A 131 -17.51 2.64 0.45
C TYR A 131 -19.02 2.66 0.24
N LEU A 132 -19.55 3.80 -0.20
CA LEU A 132 -20.97 4.02 -0.43
C LEU A 132 -21.22 4.30 -1.91
N ALA A 133 -22.38 3.91 -2.42
CA ALA A 133 -22.90 4.37 -3.70
C ALA A 133 -24.17 5.20 -3.45
N TYR A 134 -24.24 6.39 -4.05
CA TYR A 134 -25.41 7.26 -4.01
C TYR A 134 -26.09 7.33 -5.38
N GLU A 135 -27.10 6.48 -5.57
CA GLU A 135 -27.81 6.33 -6.84
C GLU A 135 -29.31 6.58 -6.63
N GLU A 136 -29.91 7.42 -7.48
CA GLU A 136 -31.36 7.71 -7.46
C GLU A 136 -31.90 8.13 -6.06
N GLY A 137 -31.10 8.89 -5.31
CA GLY A 137 -31.47 9.35 -3.97
C GLY A 137 -31.38 8.27 -2.89
N ARG A 138 -30.67 7.17 -3.14
CA ARG A 138 -30.50 6.05 -2.20
C ARG A 138 -29.02 5.79 -1.95
N LEU A 139 -28.66 5.61 -0.68
CA LEU A 139 -27.34 5.15 -0.29
C LEU A 139 -27.31 3.62 -0.20
N THR A 140 -26.37 3.01 -0.89
CA THR A 140 -26.02 1.60 -0.76
C THR A 140 -24.66 1.51 -0.10
N HIS A 141 -24.54 0.73 0.97
CA HIS A 141 -23.23 0.44 1.55
C HIS A 141 -22.61 -0.74 0.80
N ILE A 142 -21.52 -0.48 0.08
CA ILE A 142 -20.87 -1.47 -0.77
C ILE A 142 -20.09 -2.44 0.11
N PHE A 143 -19.09 -1.93 0.83
CA PHE A 143 -18.29 -2.67 1.81
C PHE A 143 -17.51 -1.69 2.71
N THR A 144 -16.84 -2.25 3.73
CA THR A 144 -15.98 -1.52 4.67
C THR A 144 -14.62 -2.17 4.72
N GLU A 145 -13.57 -1.37 4.61
CA GLU A 145 -12.17 -1.76 4.79
C GLU A 145 -11.64 -1.20 6.11
N SER A 146 -10.64 -1.86 6.70
CA SER A 146 -9.99 -1.40 7.94
C SER A 146 -8.55 -0.99 7.67
N ILE A 147 -8.24 0.28 7.93
CA ILE A 147 -6.90 0.85 7.72
C ILE A 147 -6.17 0.87 9.06
N SER A 148 -4.99 0.26 9.13
CA SER A 148 -4.12 0.33 10.31
C SER A 148 -2.87 1.18 10.02
N PHE A 149 -2.23 1.69 11.07
CA PHE A 149 -1.01 2.49 10.99
C PHE A 149 0.13 1.84 11.77
N SER A 150 1.35 2.01 11.29
CA SER A 150 2.55 1.63 12.04
C SER A 150 2.90 2.69 13.09
N ALA A 151 3.76 2.30 14.03
CA ALA A 151 4.26 3.23 15.05
C ALA A 151 5.00 4.42 14.42
N GLU A 152 5.75 4.19 13.33
CA GLU A 152 6.48 5.25 12.62
C GLU A 152 5.53 6.20 11.88
N GLU A 153 4.45 5.68 11.28
CA GLU A 153 3.41 6.51 10.63
C GLU A 153 2.67 7.37 11.66
N ILE A 154 2.32 6.79 12.81
CA ILE A 154 1.67 7.49 13.93
C ILE A 154 2.58 8.59 14.45
N GLU A 155 3.84 8.28 14.79
CA GLU A 155 4.80 9.26 15.30
C GLU A 155 4.97 10.45 14.34
N ARG A 156 5.10 10.16 13.04
CA ARG A 156 5.23 11.17 12.00
C ARG A 156 4.00 12.07 11.92
N ALA A 157 2.81 11.49 11.86
CA ALA A 157 1.57 12.24 11.77
C ALA A 157 1.27 13.05 13.04
N GLU A 158 1.55 12.50 14.23
CA GLU A 158 1.47 13.25 15.49
C GLU A 158 2.46 14.42 15.53
N GLY A 159 3.66 14.25 14.97
CA GLY A 159 4.63 15.33 14.77
C GLY A 159 4.07 16.45 13.90
N MET A 160 3.38 16.11 12.80
CA MET A 160 2.73 17.10 11.93
C MET A 160 1.61 17.84 12.65
N ILE A 161 0.73 17.13 13.38
CA ILE A 161 -0.36 17.73 14.16
C ILE A 161 0.21 18.70 15.20
N ARG A 162 1.28 18.31 15.90
CA ARG A 162 1.94 19.15 16.91
C ARG A 162 2.51 20.43 16.29
N ALA A 163 3.26 20.31 15.20
CA ALA A 163 3.86 21.46 14.50
C ALA A 163 2.78 22.45 14.00
N LEU A 164 1.67 21.93 13.45
CA LEU A 164 0.55 22.75 13.01
C LEU A 164 -0.15 23.46 14.18
N PHE A 165 -0.35 22.77 15.31
CA PHE A 165 -0.95 23.36 16.50
C PHE A 165 -0.08 24.45 17.15
N GLU A 166 1.23 24.21 17.21
CA GLU A 166 2.21 25.13 17.80
C GLU A 166 2.58 26.31 16.88
N GLY A 167 2.15 26.27 15.61
CA GLY A 167 2.46 27.30 14.61
C GLY A 167 3.91 27.25 14.12
N THR A 168 4.53 26.07 14.13
CA THR A 168 5.92 25.81 13.72
C THR A 168 6.01 24.86 12.51
N PRO A 169 5.28 25.10 11.40
CA PRO A 169 5.25 24.19 10.25
C PRO A 169 6.61 24.10 9.51
N GLU A 170 7.57 24.97 9.78
CA GLU A 170 8.92 24.91 9.19
C GLU A 170 9.78 23.75 9.75
N VAL A 171 9.34 23.10 10.83
CA VAL A 171 10.05 21.96 11.48
C VAL A 171 9.47 20.61 11.02
N LEU A 172 8.66 20.60 9.97
CA LEU A 172 8.05 19.37 9.44
C LEU A 172 9.12 18.45 8.82
N PRO A 173 8.97 17.11 8.93
CA PRO A 173 9.86 16.16 8.26
C PRO A 173 9.89 16.40 6.74
N GLU A 174 11.04 16.17 6.08
CA GLU A 174 11.25 16.42 4.63
C GLU A 174 10.22 15.75 3.69
N ALA A 175 9.47 14.75 4.16
CA ALA A 175 8.39 14.09 3.44
C ALA A 175 7.02 14.84 3.47
N ALA A 176 6.96 16.05 4.02
CA ALA A 176 5.71 16.80 4.23
C ALA A 176 5.16 17.51 2.97
N GLU A 177 5.97 17.65 1.91
CA GLU A 177 5.48 18.12 0.61
C GLU A 177 4.94 16.96 -0.23
N VAL A 178 3.85 17.20 -0.97
CA VAL A 178 3.25 16.22 -1.89
C VAL A 178 4.22 15.94 -3.05
N ARG A 179 5.20 15.08 -2.81
CA ARG A 179 6.01 14.42 -3.83
C ARG A 179 5.83 12.92 -3.65
N GLU A 180 5.57 12.22 -4.75
CA GLU A 180 5.79 10.78 -4.74
C GLU A 180 7.29 10.59 -4.47
N GLU A 181 7.65 9.89 -3.38
CA GLU A 181 9.07 9.69 -3.08
C GLU A 181 9.73 9.04 -4.29
N GLU A 182 10.69 9.74 -4.89
CA GLU A 182 11.45 9.27 -6.05
C GLU A 182 12.17 7.97 -5.67
N THR A 183 12.23 7.02 -6.61
CA THR A 183 13.00 5.78 -6.44
C THR A 183 14.44 6.15 -6.08
N GLN A 184 14.88 5.73 -4.89
CA GLN A 184 16.26 5.94 -4.46
C GLN A 184 17.15 4.86 -5.05
N THR A 185 18.41 5.16 -5.32
CA THR A 185 19.38 4.13 -5.69
C THR A 185 20.26 3.78 -4.48
N MET A 186 20.61 2.50 -4.37
CA MET A 186 21.62 2.04 -3.42
C MET A 186 22.49 0.95 -4.06
N SER A 187 23.73 0.83 -3.63
CA SER A 187 24.60 -0.26 -4.11
C SER A 187 24.09 -1.61 -3.62
N GLY A 188 24.04 -2.61 -4.50
CA GLY A 188 23.73 -4.00 -4.12
C GLY A 188 24.70 -4.57 -3.06
N LEU A 189 25.92 -4.03 -2.96
CA LEU A 189 26.90 -4.40 -1.92
C LEU A 189 26.47 -4.00 -0.51
N ALA A 190 25.58 -3.01 -0.38
CA ALA A 190 25.10 -2.56 0.91
C ALA A 190 24.11 -3.55 1.54
N LEU A 191 23.62 -4.53 0.77
CA LEU A 191 22.73 -5.56 1.30
C LEU A 191 23.49 -6.51 2.25
N PRO A 192 22.92 -6.80 3.44
CA PRO A 192 23.47 -7.79 4.36
C PRO A 192 23.55 -9.18 3.71
N ALA A 193 24.52 -9.99 4.15
CA ALA A 193 24.69 -11.35 3.63
C ALA A 193 23.46 -12.22 3.90
N GLU A 194 22.78 -11.98 5.02
CA GLU A 194 21.55 -12.66 5.42
C GLU A 194 20.46 -12.44 4.37
N VAL A 195 20.28 -11.20 3.90
CA VAL A 195 19.29 -10.85 2.85
C VAL A 195 19.66 -11.52 1.52
N LEU A 196 20.95 -11.57 1.19
CA LEU A 196 21.41 -12.17 -0.07
C LEU A 196 21.30 -13.71 -0.09
N GLN A 197 21.06 -14.32 1.06
CA GLN A 197 20.92 -15.77 1.25
C GLN A 197 19.49 -16.21 1.58
N GLU A 198 18.52 -15.28 1.56
CA GLU A 198 17.11 -15.59 1.83
C GLU A 198 16.51 -16.55 0.80
N GLU A 199 15.61 -17.41 1.28
CA GLU A 199 14.74 -18.22 0.44
C GLU A 199 13.50 -17.40 0.02
N GLY A 200 12.98 -17.70 -1.17
CA GLY A 200 11.86 -16.98 -1.74
C GLY A 200 11.09 -17.80 -2.77
N ILE A 201 10.13 -17.14 -3.40
CA ILE A 201 9.32 -17.73 -4.48
C ILE A 201 9.79 -17.15 -5.81
N ALA A 202 10.16 -18.04 -6.73
CA ALA A 202 10.42 -17.75 -8.14
C ALA A 202 9.11 -17.81 -8.93
N PHE A 203 8.81 -16.77 -9.70
CA PHE A 203 7.81 -16.77 -10.76
C PHE A 203 8.53 -17.01 -12.09
N VAL A 204 8.37 -18.21 -12.63
CA VAL A 204 9.05 -18.66 -13.85
C VAL A 204 8.24 -18.28 -15.08
N LEU A 205 8.88 -17.59 -16.02
CA LEU A 205 8.27 -17.03 -17.22
C LEU A 205 8.95 -17.57 -18.49
N ASP A 206 8.16 -17.86 -19.51
CA ASP A 206 8.64 -18.17 -20.87
C ASP A 206 9.14 -16.89 -21.55
N TYR A 207 10.39 -16.52 -21.25
CA TYR A 207 10.97 -15.27 -21.71
C TYR A 207 11.21 -15.28 -23.22
N LYS A 208 11.56 -16.43 -23.81
CA LYS A 208 11.70 -16.56 -25.26
C LYS A 208 10.40 -16.22 -25.99
N SER A 209 9.27 -16.76 -25.54
CA SER A 209 7.97 -16.41 -26.13
C SER A 209 7.63 -14.93 -25.96
N MET A 210 8.00 -14.30 -24.83
CA MET A 210 7.83 -12.86 -24.64
C MET A 210 8.68 -12.04 -25.62
N LEU A 211 9.95 -12.42 -25.80
CA LEU A 211 10.87 -11.76 -26.72
C LEU A 211 10.38 -11.86 -28.17
N GLU A 212 9.85 -13.02 -28.58
CA GLU A 212 9.30 -13.23 -29.93
C GLU A 212 8.03 -12.42 -30.17
N ALA A 213 7.18 -12.25 -29.15
CA ALA A 213 5.90 -11.54 -29.27
C ALA A 213 6.04 -10.01 -29.20
N HIS A 214 6.92 -9.50 -28.33
CA HIS A 214 6.98 -8.08 -27.98
C HIS A 214 8.31 -7.40 -28.35
N GLY A 215 9.38 -8.17 -28.58
CA GLY A 215 10.75 -7.65 -28.64
C GLY A 215 11.35 -7.44 -27.24
N GLU A 216 12.67 -7.27 -27.18
CA GLU A 216 13.43 -7.23 -25.91
C GLU A 216 13.03 -6.07 -25.00
N GLU A 217 13.04 -4.83 -25.52
CA GLU A 217 12.74 -3.63 -24.74
C GLU A 217 11.31 -3.66 -24.16
N GLU A 218 10.32 -4.04 -24.97
CA GLU A 218 8.93 -4.09 -24.54
C GLU A 218 8.67 -5.25 -23.57
N ALA A 219 9.34 -6.40 -23.74
CA ALA A 219 9.26 -7.52 -22.79
C ALA A 219 9.83 -7.13 -21.43
N GLN A 220 11.01 -6.49 -21.39
CA GLN A 220 11.61 -5.98 -20.16
C GLN A 220 10.73 -4.91 -19.51
N HIS A 221 10.21 -3.97 -20.30
CA HIS A 221 9.32 -2.92 -19.81
C HIS A 221 8.04 -3.49 -19.21
N LEU A 222 7.41 -4.48 -19.86
CA LEU A 222 6.23 -5.16 -19.32
C LEU A 222 6.53 -5.80 -17.96
N LEU A 223 7.63 -6.54 -17.83
CA LEU A 223 8.01 -7.20 -16.58
C LEU A 223 8.28 -6.20 -15.46
N MET A 224 9.07 -5.16 -15.73
CA MET A 224 9.37 -4.12 -14.75
C MET A 224 8.11 -3.37 -14.34
N ARG A 225 7.20 -3.08 -15.28
CA ARG A 225 5.90 -2.47 -14.98
C ARG A 225 5.06 -3.38 -14.07
N THR A 226 4.99 -4.68 -14.35
CA THR A 226 4.25 -5.65 -13.53
C THR A 226 4.83 -5.73 -12.11
N VAL A 227 6.16 -5.76 -11.97
CA VAL A 227 6.83 -5.71 -10.67
C VAL A 227 6.53 -4.40 -9.95
N GLN A 228 6.59 -3.26 -10.64
CA GLN A 228 6.28 -1.96 -10.07
C GLN A 228 4.84 -1.88 -9.57
N GLN A 229 3.87 -2.41 -10.32
CA GLN A 229 2.47 -2.49 -9.91
C GLN A 229 2.32 -3.29 -8.60
N ALA A 230 2.96 -4.45 -8.49
CA ALA A 230 2.96 -5.24 -7.26
C ALA A 230 3.55 -4.47 -6.06
N VAL A 231 4.70 -3.83 -6.26
CA VAL A 231 5.36 -3.02 -5.22
C VAL A 231 4.49 -1.85 -4.78
N TRP A 232 3.76 -1.22 -5.70
CA TRP A 232 2.88 -0.10 -5.38
C TRP A 232 1.65 -0.53 -4.60
N VAL A 233 1.06 -1.68 -4.92
CA VAL A 233 -0.02 -2.27 -4.10
C VAL A 233 0.51 -2.60 -2.70
N MET A 234 1.72 -3.16 -2.56
CA MET A 234 2.35 -3.39 -1.25
C MET A 234 2.52 -2.10 -0.45
N ARG A 235 3.06 -1.05 -1.08
CA ARG A 235 3.34 0.25 -0.44
C ARG A 235 2.07 0.98 -0.01
N ARG A 236 0.94 0.75 -0.71
CA ARG A 236 -0.36 1.37 -0.42
C ARG A 236 -1.38 0.39 0.16
N HIS A 237 -0.92 -0.72 0.70
CA HIS A 237 -1.80 -1.70 1.33
C HIS A 237 -2.50 -1.11 2.56
N ALA A 238 -3.74 -1.51 2.89
CA ALA A 238 -4.47 -0.98 4.05
C ALA A 238 -3.86 -1.39 5.41
N ARG A 239 -3.31 -2.61 5.48
CA ARG A 239 -2.59 -3.14 6.64
C ARG A 239 -1.15 -2.59 6.71
N SER A 240 -0.79 -1.97 7.83
CA SER A 240 0.55 -1.46 8.07
C SER A 240 1.63 -2.55 8.06
N GLU A 241 1.34 -3.76 8.54
CA GLU A 241 2.31 -4.87 8.49
C GLU A 241 2.74 -5.25 7.06
N VAL A 242 1.89 -5.01 6.05
CA VAL A 242 2.22 -5.22 4.65
C VAL A 242 3.05 -4.05 4.12
N ARG A 243 2.67 -2.80 4.45
CA ARG A 243 3.43 -1.60 4.04
C ARG A 243 4.82 -1.56 4.64
N ASP A 244 5.00 -2.06 5.86
CA ASP A 244 6.29 -2.07 6.56
C ASP A 244 7.11 -3.34 6.28
N SER A 245 6.53 -4.30 5.57
CA SER A 245 7.26 -5.51 5.17
C SER A 245 8.52 -5.15 4.37
N SER A 246 9.53 -6.00 4.47
CA SER A 246 10.79 -5.79 3.75
C SER A 246 10.99 -6.95 2.79
N PHE A 247 11.26 -6.65 1.53
CA PHE A 247 11.44 -7.67 0.49
C PHE A 247 12.42 -7.23 -0.58
N THR A 248 13.01 -8.20 -1.27
CA THR A 248 13.94 -8.01 -2.38
C THR A 248 13.38 -8.72 -3.60
N VAL A 249 13.39 -8.03 -4.74
CA VAL A 249 13.04 -8.62 -6.04
C VAL A 249 14.34 -8.92 -6.79
N TRP A 250 14.45 -10.14 -7.27
CA TRP A 250 15.62 -10.67 -7.98
C TRP A 250 15.23 -11.08 -9.40
N ALA A 251 16.19 -11.07 -10.31
CA ALA A 251 16.04 -11.67 -11.64
C ALA A 251 17.14 -12.67 -11.92
N ALA A 252 16.77 -13.81 -12.50
CA ALA A 252 17.68 -14.80 -13.06
C ALA A 252 17.21 -15.18 -14.46
N GLU A 253 18.14 -15.27 -15.41
CA GLU A 253 17.88 -15.80 -16.74
C GLU A 253 18.52 -17.18 -16.87
N GLN A 254 17.73 -18.18 -17.26
CA GLN A 254 18.17 -19.57 -17.41
C GLN A 254 17.69 -20.14 -18.73
N GLY A 255 18.53 -20.04 -19.76
CA GLY A 255 18.22 -20.56 -21.09
C GLY A 255 17.07 -19.78 -21.73
N GLU A 256 15.91 -20.41 -21.90
CA GLU A 256 14.73 -19.79 -22.51
C GLU A 256 13.77 -19.16 -21.47
N HIS A 257 14.08 -19.30 -20.18
CA HIS A 257 13.23 -18.83 -19.08
C HIS A 257 13.84 -17.65 -18.33
N LEU A 258 12.98 -16.78 -17.82
CA LEU A 258 13.32 -15.75 -16.84
C LEU A 258 12.58 -16.06 -15.55
N SER A 259 13.29 -16.01 -14.42
CA SER A 259 12.72 -16.15 -13.09
C SER A 259 12.80 -14.81 -12.36
N LEU A 260 11.65 -14.28 -11.97
CA LEU A 260 11.58 -13.18 -11.00
C LEU A 260 11.37 -13.78 -9.61
N VAL A 261 12.30 -13.53 -8.69
CA VAL A 261 12.25 -14.11 -7.34
C VAL A 261 11.94 -13.02 -6.32
N VAL A 262 11.03 -13.29 -5.39
CA VAL A 262 10.74 -12.39 -4.26
C VAL A 262 11.21 -13.05 -2.97
N THR A 263 12.10 -12.38 -2.24
CA THR A 263 12.57 -12.80 -0.91
C THR A 263 12.26 -11.76 0.17
N PRO A 264 12.03 -12.14 1.43
CA PRO A 264 11.69 -13.50 1.84
C PRO A 264 10.33 -13.91 1.25
N MET A 265 9.93 -15.16 1.44
CA MET A 265 8.56 -15.57 1.12
C MET A 265 7.57 -14.70 1.91
N LEU A 266 6.66 -14.04 1.20
CA LEU A 266 5.63 -13.17 1.81
C LEU A 266 4.39 -13.95 2.24
N THR A 267 4.45 -15.29 2.24
CA THR A 267 3.31 -16.17 2.50
C THR A 267 2.66 -15.85 3.84
N ASP A 268 3.42 -15.65 4.92
CA ASP A 268 2.87 -15.35 6.25
C ASP A 268 2.10 -14.01 6.33
N LEU A 269 2.33 -13.09 5.37
CA LEU A 269 1.60 -11.82 5.32
C LEU A 269 0.22 -11.95 4.67
N PHE A 270 0.05 -12.94 3.79
CA PHE A 270 -1.12 -13.13 2.93
C PHE A 270 -1.83 -14.48 3.15
N GLU A 271 -1.22 -15.42 3.87
CA GLU A 271 -1.88 -16.62 4.39
C GLU A 271 -2.40 -16.31 5.79
N VAL A 272 -3.72 -16.19 5.92
CA VAL A 272 -4.58 -16.65 7.03
C VAL A 272 -5.96 -15.99 6.78
N ILE A 273 -6.82 -16.77 6.14
CA ILE A 273 -8.29 -16.60 6.00
C ILE A 273 -8.74 -15.43 5.09
N HIS A 274 -9.34 -15.75 3.93
CA HIS A 274 -10.62 -15.23 3.39
C HIS A 274 -10.66 -15.19 1.84
N THR A 275 -11.87 -15.04 1.31
CA THR A 275 -12.37 -15.63 0.05
C THR A 275 -12.43 -14.64 -1.11
N SER A 276 -11.67 -13.54 -1.05
CA SER A 276 -11.61 -12.48 -2.08
C SER A 276 -10.25 -12.44 -2.77
N GLU A 277 -10.26 -12.23 -4.09
CA GLU A 277 -9.04 -12.04 -4.90
C GLU A 277 -8.18 -10.85 -4.43
N ASP A 278 -8.77 -9.90 -3.70
CA ASP A 278 -8.16 -8.67 -3.18
C ASP A 278 -7.15 -8.85 -2.03
N GLU A 279 -7.05 -10.05 -1.44
CA GLU A 279 -6.08 -10.35 -0.36
C GLU A 279 -4.94 -11.27 -0.82
N SER A 280 -4.84 -11.51 -2.12
CA SER A 280 -3.76 -12.31 -2.70
C SER A 280 -2.44 -11.53 -2.71
N ASN A 281 -1.31 -12.23 -2.51
CA ASN A 281 0.02 -11.65 -2.63
C ASN A 281 0.12 -10.86 -3.96
N PRO A 282 0.38 -9.54 -3.93
CA PRO A 282 0.36 -8.70 -5.12
C PRO A 282 1.29 -9.21 -6.23
N PHE A 283 2.46 -9.75 -5.87
CA PHE A 283 3.36 -10.35 -6.85
C PHE A 283 2.74 -11.55 -7.55
N ALA A 284 2.05 -12.42 -6.81
CA ALA A 284 1.35 -13.56 -7.38
C ALA A 284 0.20 -13.10 -8.30
N ARG A 285 -0.63 -12.16 -7.83
CA ARG A 285 -1.75 -11.59 -8.61
C ARG A 285 -1.30 -11.05 -9.96
N PHE A 286 -0.23 -10.26 -10.00
CA PHE A 286 0.21 -9.59 -11.23
C PHE A 286 1.10 -10.48 -12.11
N LEU A 287 2.02 -11.27 -11.55
CA LEU A 287 2.93 -12.09 -12.35
C LEU A 287 2.25 -13.33 -12.92
N MET A 288 1.32 -13.95 -12.17
CA MET A 288 0.63 -15.16 -12.63
C MET A 288 -0.44 -14.89 -13.70
N THR A 289 -0.84 -13.63 -13.88
CA THR A 289 -1.77 -13.21 -14.94
C THR A 289 -1.08 -12.92 -16.27
N LEU A 290 0.26 -12.88 -16.30
CA LEU A 290 1.01 -12.74 -17.53
C LEU A 290 0.83 -13.99 -18.41
N PRO A 291 0.58 -13.85 -19.73
CA PRO A 291 0.44 -14.99 -20.63
C PRO A 291 1.66 -15.92 -20.68
N ALA A 292 2.84 -15.40 -20.36
CA ALA A 292 4.10 -16.13 -20.35
C ALA A 292 4.37 -16.86 -19.03
N PHE A 293 3.49 -16.74 -18.03
CA PHE A 293 3.67 -17.43 -16.75
C PHE A 293 3.60 -18.95 -16.90
N ILE A 294 4.58 -19.64 -16.31
CA ILE A 294 4.67 -21.10 -16.34
C ILE A 294 4.28 -21.68 -14.99
N GLN A 295 5.03 -21.34 -13.93
CA GLN A 295 4.86 -21.91 -12.59
C GLN A 295 5.57 -21.09 -11.50
N CYS A 296 5.26 -21.41 -10.24
CA CYS A 296 5.98 -20.92 -9.07
C CYS A 296 6.91 -22.00 -8.49
N GLU A 297 8.08 -21.62 -8.00
CA GLU A 297 9.06 -22.52 -7.37
C GLU A 297 9.65 -21.92 -6.09
N ASP A 298 9.80 -22.72 -5.04
CA ASP A 298 10.57 -22.34 -3.85
C ASP A 298 12.06 -22.44 -4.16
N VAL A 299 12.77 -21.32 -4.07
CA VAL A 299 14.16 -21.22 -4.53
C VAL A 299 15.03 -20.38 -3.61
N LEU A 300 16.33 -20.66 -3.67
CA LEU A 300 17.38 -19.77 -3.21
C LEU A 300 17.86 -18.96 -4.43
N PRO A 301 17.63 -17.63 -4.51
CA PRO A 301 18.02 -16.83 -5.67
C PRO A 301 19.50 -17.00 -6.01
N ILE A 302 20.35 -17.08 -4.98
CA ILE A 302 21.79 -17.28 -5.13
C ILE A 302 22.13 -18.59 -5.88
N ARG A 303 21.30 -19.63 -5.77
CA ARG A 303 21.49 -20.90 -6.49
C ARG A 303 21.11 -20.81 -7.96
N LEU A 304 20.22 -19.88 -8.31
CA LEU A 304 19.77 -19.66 -9.68
C LEU A 304 20.73 -18.77 -10.50
N GLY A 305 21.73 -18.16 -9.86
CA GLY A 305 22.51 -17.10 -10.49
C GLY A 305 21.76 -15.77 -10.54
N ALA A 306 20.76 -15.57 -9.67
CA ALA A 306 19.95 -14.37 -9.67
C ALA A 306 20.73 -13.15 -9.17
N PHE A 307 20.39 -11.96 -9.67
CA PHE A 307 20.86 -10.68 -9.14
C PHE A 307 19.71 -9.88 -8.54
N PRO A 308 19.94 -9.18 -7.42
CA PRO A 308 18.90 -8.41 -6.76
C PRO A 308 18.71 -7.09 -7.52
N LEU A 309 17.48 -6.78 -7.93
CA LEU A 309 17.15 -5.59 -8.73
C LEU A 309 16.56 -4.47 -7.89
N LEU A 310 15.69 -4.83 -6.95
CA LEU A 310 14.95 -3.89 -6.12
C LEU A 310 14.96 -4.37 -4.67
N ARG A 311 15.08 -3.43 -3.73
CA ARG A 311 14.84 -3.66 -2.30
C ARG A 311 13.75 -2.72 -1.83
N TYR A 312 12.74 -3.27 -1.19
CA TYR A 312 11.78 -2.52 -0.43
C TYR A 312 12.03 -2.75 1.06
N GLU A 313 12.16 -1.67 1.83
CA GLU A 313 12.39 -1.73 3.26
C GLU A 313 11.94 -0.41 3.92
N ARG A 314 11.14 -0.51 5.00
CA ARG A 314 10.65 0.63 5.78
C ARG A 314 9.94 1.69 4.92
N GLY A 315 8.99 1.27 4.10
CA GLY A 315 8.23 2.19 3.25
C GLY A 315 8.97 2.72 2.02
N ARG A 316 10.26 2.39 1.86
CA ARG A 316 11.12 2.95 0.80
C ARG A 316 11.48 1.89 -0.22
N LEU A 317 11.39 2.28 -1.48
CA LEU A 317 11.84 1.48 -2.62
C LEU A 317 13.22 1.95 -3.08
N TYR A 318 14.16 1.01 -3.11
CA TYR A 318 15.49 1.20 -3.60
C TYR A 318 15.72 0.39 -4.88
N GLN A 319 16.22 1.05 -5.92
CA GLN A 319 16.82 0.39 -7.06
C GLN A 319 18.27 0.02 -6.73
N LEU A 320 18.62 -1.24 -6.96
CA LEU A 320 19.93 -1.77 -6.63
C LEU A 320 20.89 -1.60 -7.80
N GLU A 321 21.97 -0.86 -7.57
CA GLU A 321 23.06 -0.71 -8.52
C GLU A 321 23.93 -1.97 -8.49
N LEU A 322 24.09 -2.58 -9.66
CA LEU A 322 24.85 -3.81 -9.86
C LEU A 322 26.15 -3.50 -10.61
N ASP A 323 27.27 -3.89 -10.02
CA ASP A 323 28.60 -3.76 -10.61
C ASP A 323 29.39 -5.09 -10.48
N GLU A 324 30.62 -5.10 -11.00
CA GLU A 324 31.52 -6.26 -10.91
C GLU A 324 31.80 -6.66 -9.44
N SER A 325 31.76 -5.70 -8.52
CA SER A 325 31.96 -5.94 -7.10
C SER A 325 30.80 -6.72 -6.49
N VAL A 326 29.56 -6.42 -6.89
CA VAL A 326 28.36 -7.20 -6.51
C VAL A 326 28.47 -8.63 -7.02
N GLN A 327 28.88 -8.82 -8.28
CA GLN A 327 29.10 -10.17 -8.82
C GLN A 327 30.15 -10.94 -8.02
N ALA A 328 31.29 -10.31 -7.70
CA ALA A 328 32.33 -10.93 -6.87
C ALA A 328 31.79 -11.31 -5.49
N ARG A 329 30.95 -10.46 -4.88
CA ARG A 329 30.31 -10.75 -3.60
C ARG A 329 29.33 -11.94 -3.68
N MET A 330 28.49 -12.00 -4.70
CA MET A 330 27.58 -13.13 -4.93
C MET A 330 28.35 -14.43 -5.16
N PHE A 331 29.45 -14.36 -5.91
CA PHE A 331 30.36 -15.48 -6.13
C PHE A 331 30.98 -16.01 -4.84
N GLU A 332 31.49 -15.13 -3.97
CA GLU A 332 32.04 -15.49 -2.66
C GLU A 332 30.98 -16.17 -1.78
N LEU A 333 29.81 -15.53 -1.64
CA LEU A 333 28.70 -16.05 -0.84
C LEU A 333 28.22 -17.43 -1.34
N TYR A 334 28.18 -17.63 -2.66
CA TYR A 334 27.85 -18.93 -3.23
C TYR A 334 28.89 -20.00 -2.86
N GLN A 335 30.19 -19.69 -3.01
CA GLN A 335 31.24 -20.66 -2.68
C GLN A 335 31.23 -21.05 -1.21
N GLU A 336 31.01 -20.10 -0.33
CA GLU A 336 30.90 -20.34 1.11
C GLU A 336 29.72 -21.27 1.44
N ALA A 337 28.57 -21.07 0.80
CA ALA A 337 27.35 -21.82 1.07
C ALA A 337 27.26 -23.18 0.34
N PHE A 338 27.81 -23.31 -0.87
CA PHE A 338 27.56 -24.46 -1.77
C PHE A 338 28.84 -25.11 -2.33
N SER A 339 29.75 -25.50 -1.44
CA SER A 339 31.01 -26.17 -1.83
C SER A 339 30.76 -27.40 -2.70
N GLY A 340 31.37 -27.44 -3.90
CA GLY A 340 31.33 -28.60 -4.82
C GLY A 340 30.29 -28.53 -5.95
N SER A 341 29.56 -27.42 -6.09
CA SER A 341 28.67 -27.16 -7.23
C SER A 341 29.23 -26.09 -8.17
N ALA A 342 28.79 -26.09 -9.43
CA ALA A 342 29.23 -25.07 -10.40
C ALA A 342 28.65 -23.71 -10.00
N ASN A 343 29.54 -22.74 -9.77
CA ASN A 343 29.13 -21.40 -9.35
C ASN A 343 28.54 -20.64 -10.56
N PRO A 344 27.27 -20.20 -10.50
CA PRO A 344 26.60 -19.52 -11.62
C PRO A 344 27.11 -18.09 -11.85
N TYR A 345 27.93 -17.54 -10.95
CA TYR A 345 28.47 -16.19 -11.03
C TYR A 345 29.90 -16.12 -11.63
N LEU A 346 30.39 -17.22 -12.21
CA LEU A 346 31.71 -17.35 -12.83
C LEU A 346 31.88 -16.62 -14.16
#